data_AF-A0A9D6KZ32-F1
#
_entry.id   AF-A0A9D6KZ32-F1
#
_cell.length_a   1.000
_cell.length_b   1.000
_cell.length_c   1.000
_cell.angle_alpha   90.00
_cell.angle_beta   90.00
_cell.angle_gamma   90.00
#
_symmetry.space_group_name_H-M   'P 1'
#
loop_
_entity.id
_entity.type
_entity.pdbx_description
1 polymer ?
#
loop_
_entity_poly.entity_id
_entity_poly.type
_entity_poly.pdbx_seq_one_letter_code
_entity_poly.pdbx_strand_id
1 'polypeptide(L)'
;SIFAKPQASGFWRLTKPAYKNTALTKALTETLDDRSLGDESLKTGLAIHAKRIDTGSAWILVNNPDWRYFGVAPGGDAISNGSLQLRDLVQASAAAPTYFLPVEMSIGPRHGNKKVVATLVDGGVSPNNNPALQMLTTATDPAFGFQWNTGEENLLLWSIGTGYVRKQFRKPDRKRRSSALPMSKFRAYSSKVQAALEGYNHDISQQHITIMQALSRPRFPWYVNSEIRSQSESPLLSGEPALCYQRYDARLEIDNADMRRPEHIEELVGREMKAAEVAKLREMDISDPELLDTLYRAGEALGAAQLIHRDTRDDHHPVRGAALAQDWPPARFDPPTWRSAPSGPEAAAPEQA
;
A
#
# COMPACT_ATOMS: atom_id res chain seq x y z
N SER A 1 -16.93 3.49 -16.69
CA SER A 1 -15.74 2.87 -16.08
C SER A 1 -14.55 3.80 -16.26
N ILE A 2 -13.77 4.03 -15.19
CA ILE A 2 -12.53 4.84 -15.22
C ILE A 2 -11.53 4.27 -16.25
N PHE A 3 -11.55 2.95 -16.46
CA PHE A 3 -10.67 2.21 -17.37
C PHE A 3 -11.34 1.80 -18.70
N ALA A 4 -12.45 2.44 -19.09
CA ALA A 4 -13.32 1.90 -20.14
C ALA A 4 -12.66 1.67 -21.51
N LYS A 5 -11.67 2.48 -21.93
CA LYS A 5 -10.88 2.26 -23.17
C LYS A 5 -9.49 2.88 -23.08
N PRO A 6 -8.41 2.12 -23.30
CA PRO A 6 -7.08 2.69 -23.40
C PRO A 6 -6.94 3.55 -24.66
N GLN A 7 -6.38 4.76 -24.53
CA GLN A 7 -6.14 5.67 -25.66
C GLN A 7 -4.99 5.20 -26.56
N ALA A 8 -4.12 4.33 -26.05
CA ALA A 8 -2.96 3.83 -26.75
C ALA A 8 -2.89 2.30 -26.65
N SER A 9 -2.75 1.64 -27.80
CA SER A 9 -2.53 0.19 -27.88
C SER A 9 -1.04 -0.15 -27.79
N GLY A 10 -0.69 -1.13 -26.97
CA GLY A 10 0.63 -1.79 -26.96
C GLY A 10 1.81 -0.81 -26.91
N PHE A 11 2.58 -0.76 -28.00
CA PHE A 11 3.82 0.02 -28.14
C PHE A 11 3.66 1.53 -27.86
N TRP A 12 2.48 2.11 -28.12
CA TRP A 12 2.23 3.54 -27.92
C TRP A 12 1.95 3.95 -26.46
N ARG A 13 1.77 3.00 -25.52
CA ARG A 13 1.62 3.29 -24.07
C ARG A 13 2.88 3.91 -23.44
N LEU A 14 4.03 3.83 -24.13
CA LEU A 14 5.29 4.45 -23.70
C LEU A 14 5.41 5.93 -24.09
N THR A 15 4.58 6.42 -25.02
CA THR A 15 4.62 7.82 -25.52
C THR A 15 3.32 8.57 -25.32
N LYS A 16 2.23 7.88 -24.98
CA LYS A 16 0.93 8.46 -24.63
C LYS A 16 0.33 7.74 -23.42
N PRO A 17 -0.29 8.47 -22.48
CA PRO A 17 -0.95 7.88 -21.32
C PRO A 17 -2.02 6.88 -21.76
N ALA A 18 -2.17 5.78 -21.02
CA ALA A 18 -3.18 4.77 -21.33
C ALA A 18 -4.60 5.32 -21.17
N TYR A 19 -4.84 6.26 -20.25
CA TYR A 19 -6.18 6.76 -19.93
C TYR A 19 -6.25 8.29 -19.88
N LYS A 20 -7.42 8.85 -20.28
CA LYS A 20 -7.72 10.27 -20.05
C LYS A 20 -8.06 10.48 -18.58
N ASN A 21 -7.49 11.51 -17.98
CA ASN A 21 -7.82 11.92 -16.61
C ASN A 21 -9.31 12.25 -16.41
N THR A 22 -10.08 12.54 -17.48
CA THR A 22 -11.45 13.06 -17.40
C THR A 22 -12.44 12.17 -16.65
N ALA A 23 -12.35 10.84 -16.79
CA ALA A 23 -13.27 9.93 -16.10
C ALA A 23 -12.98 9.84 -14.59
N LEU A 24 -11.70 9.81 -14.24
CA LEU A 24 -11.23 9.85 -12.85
C LEU A 24 -11.58 11.20 -12.22
N THR A 25 -11.26 12.31 -12.89
CA THR A 25 -11.61 13.67 -12.43
C THR A 25 -13.11 13.79 -12.20
N LYS A 26 -13.96 13.32 -13.12
CA LYS A 26 -15.41 13.36 -12.95
C LYS A 26 -15.86 12.58 -11.69
N ALA A 27 -15.38 11.36 -11.51
CA ALA A 27 -15.74 10.54 -10.34
C ALA A 27 -15.27 11.19 -9.03
N LEU A 28 -14.07 11.78 -9.02
CA LEU A 28 -13.54 12.50 -7.86
C LEU A 28 -14.32 13.78 -7.57
N THR A 29 -14.70 14.56 -8.59
CA THR A 29 -15.57 15.73 -8.42
C THR A 29 -16.93 15.34 -7.84
N GLU A 30 -17.56 14.27 -8.34
CA GLU A 30 -18.85 13.80 -7.83
C GLU A 30 -18.78 13.33 -6.36
N THR A 31 -17.63 12.80 -5.92
CA THR A 31 -17.47 12.19 -4.59
C THR A 31 -16.92 13.17 -3.54
N LEU A 32 -15.95 14.00 -3.92
CA LEU A 32 -15.19 14.87 -3.03
C LEU A 32 -15.60 16.35 -3.15
N ASP A 33 -16.37 16.70 -4.19
CA ASP A 33 -16.85 18.04 -4.46
C ASP A 33 -15.71 19.08 -4.50
N ASP A 34 -15.90 20.25 -3.87
CA ASP A 34 -14.91 21.32 -3.74
C ASP A 34 -14.17 21.31 -2.38
N ARG A 35 -14.25 20.21 -1.61
CA ARG A 35 -13.57 20.10 -0.31
C ARG A 35 -12.06 20.27 -0.46
N SER A 36 -11.46 21.02 0.47
CA SER A 36 -10.02 21.21 0.56
C SER A 36 -9.38 20.27 1.58
N LEU A 37 -8.04 20.20 1.58
CA LEU A 37 -7.29 19.41 2.55
C LEU A 37 -7.58 19.81 4.00
N GLY A 38 -7.85 21.10 4.25
CA GLY A 38 -8.21 21.65 5.56
C GLY A 38 -9.70 21.71 5.84
N ASP A 39 -10.54 21.02 5.07
CA ASP A 39 -12.00 21.04 5.25
C ASP A 39 -12.41 20.39 6.58
N GLU A 40 -13.24 21.08 7.36
CA GLU A 40 -13.68 20.65 8.71
C GLU A 40 -14.53 19.37 8.69
N SER A 41 -15.07 18.97 7.54
CA SER A 41 -15.79 17.70 7.40
C SER A 41 -14.88 16.47 7.48
N LEU A 42 -13.56 16.64 7.35
CA LEU A 42 -12.57 15.59 7.56
C LEU A 42 -12.37 15.32 9.07
N LYS A 43 -13.02 14.27 9.57
CA LYS A 43 -13.03 13.93 11.00
C LYS A 43 -11.80 13.17 11.48
N THR A 44 -10.93 12.72 10.57
CA THR A 44 -9.75 11.92 10.89
C THR A 44 -8.50 12.60 10.35
N GLY A 45 -7.34 12.29 10.94
CA GLY A 45 -6.06 12.57 10.31
C GLY A 45 -6.00 11.90 8.93
N LEU A 46 -5.58 12.65 7.92
CA LEU A 46 -5.44 12.24 6.53
C LEU A 46 -4.03 12.58 6.08
N ALA A 47 -3.38 11.62 5.43
CA ALA A 47 -2.12 11.83 4.73
C ALA A 47 -2.28 11.37 3.27
N ILE A 48 -1.92 12.23 2.32
CA ILE A 48 -1.91 11.94 0.89
C ILE A 48 -0.47 12.00 0.38
N HIS A 49 -0.04 10.96 -0.34
CA HIS A 49 1.32 10.85 -0.84
C HIS A 49 1.37 11.10 -2.34
N ALA A 50 2.21 12.03 -2.78
CA ALA A 50 2.47 12.29 -4.18
C ALA A 50 3.96 12.53 -4.42
N LYS A 51 4.42 12.39 -5.66
CA LYS A 51 5.77 12.77 -6.06
C LYS A 51 5.70 14.06 -6.87
N ARG A 52 6.34 15.13 -6.39
CA ARG A 52 6.52 16.37 -7.13
C ARG A 52 7.74 16.26 -8.04
N ILE A 53 7.52 16.08 -9.33
CA ILE A 53 8.57 15.67 -10.27
C ILE A 53 9.45 16.84 -10.72
N ASP A 54 8.93 18.06 -10.77
CA ASP A 54 9.66 19.27 -11.15
C ASP A 54 10.75 19.65 -10.14
N THR A 55 10.55 19.29 -8.86
CA THR A 55 11.54 19.49 -7.78
C THR A 55 12.18 18.20 -7.28
N GLY A 56 11.72 17.04 -7.75
CA GLY A 56 12.17 15.73 -7.30
C GLY A 56 11.76 15.35 -5.86
N SER A 57 10.89 16.13 -5.21
CA SER A 57 10.51 15.92 -3.81
C SER A 57 9.33 14.95 -3.65
N ALA A 58 9.32 14.19 -2.54
CA ALA A 58 8.14 13.45 -2.11
C ALA A 58 7.26 14.38 -1.28
N TRP A 59 5.99 14.46 -1.62
CA TRP A 59 5.00 15.24 -0.88
C TRP A 59 4.20 14.30 0.01
N ILE A 60 4.22 14.60 1.31
CA ILE A 60 3.37 13.97 2.33
C ILE A 60 2.45 15.10 2.82
N LEU A 61 1.26 15.18 2.22
CA LEU A 61 0.30 16.25 2.51
C LEU A 61 -0.64 15.78 3.62
N VAL A 62 -0.71 16.53 4.71
CA VAL A 62 -1.55 16.18 5.86
C VAL A 62 -2.58 17.26 6.15
N ASN A 63 -3.74 16.85 6.68
CA ASN A 63 -4.81 17.78 7.06
C ASN A 63 -4.68 18.36 8.47
N ASN A 64 -3.54 18.16 9.14
CA ASN A 64 -3.31 18.73 10.46
C ASN A 64 -2.90 20.22 10.34
N PRO A 65 -3.65 21.17 10.93
CA PRO A 65 -3.31 22.59 10.90
C PRO A 65 -1.93 22.95 11.47
N ASP A 66 -1.41 22.12 12.38
CA ASP A 66 -0.11 22.31 13.01
C ASP A 66 1.06 21.78 12.16
N TRP A 67 0.79 21.17 11.00
CA TRP A 67 1.83 20.81 10.04
C TRP A 67 2.56 22.07 9.55
N ARG A 68 3.90 22.02 9.56
CA ARG A 68 4.78 23.14 9.20
C ARG A 68 4.49 23.78 7.85
N TYR A 69 3.93 23.02 6.90
CA TYR A 69 3.58 23.52 5.57
C TYR A 69 2.05 23.62 5.34
N PHE A 70 1.21 23.50 6.36
CA PHE A 70 -0.24 23.57 6.19
C PHE A 70 -0.68 24.98 5.73
N GLY A 71 -0.26 26.00 6.47
CA GLY A 71 -0.48 27.40 6.15
C GLY A 71 0.53 27.97 5.16
N VAL A 72 0.37 29.26 4.84
CA VAL A 72 1.38 30.01 4.08
C VAL A 72 2.51 30.40 5.03
N ALA A 73 3.76 30.26 4.59
CA ALA A 73 4.90 30.71 5.38
C ALA A 73 4.81 32.22 5.66
N PRO A 74 5.23 32.72 6.83
CA PRO A 74 5.22 34.15 7.13
C PRO A 74 5.95 34.97 6.07
N GLY A 75 5.27 35.98 5.52
CA GLY A 75 5.81 36.83 4.42
C GLY A 75 5.84 36.15 3.04
N GLY A 76 5.36 34.91 2.95
CA GLY A 76 5.17 34.20 1.69
C GLY A 76 3.87 34.60 1.00
N ASP A 77 3.83 34.43 -0.31
CA ASP A 77 2.67 34.72 -1.16
C ASP A 77 2.03 33.43 -1.72
N ALA A 78 2.57 32.26 -1.34
CA ALA A 78 2.12 30.93 -1.76
C ALA A 78 0.66 30.63 -1.38
N ILE A 79 0.06 29.66 -2.06
CA ILE A 79 -1.25 29.11 -1.70
C ILE A 79 -1.04 28.17 -0.50
N SER A 80 -1.90 28.28 0.52
CA SER A 80 -1.88 27.36 1.67
C SER A 80 -2.15 25.93 1.22
N ASN A 81 -1.36 24.97 1.71
CA ASN A 81 -1.60 23.56 1.39
C ASN A 81 -2.97 23.08 1.91
N GLY A 82 -3.45 23.62 3.04
CA GLY A 82 -4.80 23.36 3.56
C GLY A 82 -5.93 23.81 2.61
N SER A 83 -5.67 24.72 1.69
CA SER A 83 -6.65 25.18 0.68
C SER A 83 -6.64 24.39 -0.63
N LEU A 84 -5.70 23.45 -0.79
CA LEU A 84 -5.62 22.60 -1.97
C LEU A 84 -6.81 21.64 -2.01
N GLN A 85 -7.40 21.47 -3.19
CA GLN A 85 -8.59 20.63 -3.36
C GLN A 85 -8.26 19.15 -3.19
N LEU A 86 -9.07 18.43 -2.40
CA LEU A 86 -8.87 17.00 -2.15
C LEU A 86 -8.89 16.19 -3.44
N ARG A 87 -9.80 16.52 -4.38
CA ARG A 87 -9.88 15.82 -5.67
C ARG A 87 -8.57 15.87 -6.45
N ASP A 88 -7.87 17.01 -6.44
CA ASP A 88 -6.61 17.16 -7.16
C ASP A 88 -5.48 16.40 -6.46
N LEU A 89 -5.46 16.43 -5.11
CA LEU A 89 -4.48 15.68 -4.31
C LEU A 89 -4.65 14.17 -4.46
N VAL A 90 -5.88 13.67 -4.38
CA VAL A 90 -6.20 12.25 -4.58
C VAL A 90 -5.87 11.83 -6.01
N GLN A 91 -6.21 12.66 -7.00
CA GLN A 91 -5.87 12.39 -8.40
C GLN A 91 -4.36 12.35 -8.60
N ALA A 92 -3.60 13.26 -7.99
CA ALA A 92 -2.14 13.29 -8.04
C ALA A 92 -1.53 12.03 -7.42
N SER A 93 -2.03 11.61 -6.25
CA SER A 93 -1.60 10.39 -5.56
C SER A 93 -1.78 9.12 -6.39
N ALA A 94 -2.76 9.10 -7.31
CA ALA A 94 -3.09 7.96 -8.17
C ALA A 94 -2.62 8.13 -9.63
N ALA A 95 -1.87 9.20 -9.96
CA ALA A 95 -1.46 9.52 -11.32
C ALA A 95 -0.26 8.67 -11.78
N ALA A 96 -0.45 7.35 -11.83
CA ALA A 96 0.62 6.39 -12.12
C ALA A 96 1.22 6.66 -13.51
N PRO A 97 2.57 6.77 -13.61
CA PRO A 97 3.23 6.94 -14.91
C PRO A 97 2.80 5.84 -15.88
N THR A 98 2.69 6.18 -17.16
CA THR A 98 2.15 5.35 -18.25
C THR A 98 0.63 5.12 -18.24
N TYR A 99 -0.05 5.27 -17.11
CA TYR A 99 -1.51 5.15 -17.03
C TYR A 99 -2.21 6.51 -17.18
N PHE A 100 -1.75 7.50 -16.41
CA PHE A 100 -2.37 8.84 -16.34
C PHE A 100 -1.37 9.94 -16.67
N LEU A 101 -1.89 11.13 -16.98
CA LEU A 101 -1.06 12.34 -17.07
C LEU A 101 -0.74 12.87 -15.68
N PRO A 102 0.43 13.48 -15.48
CA PRO A 102 0.72 14.26 -14.27
C PRO A 102 -0.37 15.29 -13.98
N VAL A 103 -0.57 15.59 -12.70
CA VAL A 103 -1.48 16.63 -12.23
C VAL A 103 -0.68 17.92 -12.04
N GLU A 104 -1.11 19.00 -12.71
CA GLU A 104 -0.54 20.33 -12.57
C GLU A 104 -1.35 21.11 -11.53
N MET A 105 -0.71 21.51 -10.44
CA MET A 105 -1.37 22.19 -9.31
C MET A 105 -0.76 23.57 -9.08
N SER A 106 -1.60 24.61 -9.08
CA SER A 106 -1.15 25.97 -8.75
C SER A 106 -0.88 26.06 -7.25
N ILE A 107 0.33 26.47 -6.87
CA ILE A 107 0.77 26.53 -5.45
C ILE A 107 1.26 27.92 -5.02
N GLY A 108 1.21 28.90 -5.92
CA GLY A 108 1.59 30.26 -5.60
C GLY A 108 1.10 31.25 -6.63
N PRO A 109 1.30 32.54 -6.37
CA PRO A 109 0.80 33.60 -7.20
C PRO A 109 1.69 33.75 -8.43
N ARG A 110 1.29 34.66 -9.31
CA ARG A 110 1.92 34.86 -10.60
C ARG A 110 3.21 35.67 -10.43
N HIS A 111 4.38 35.04 -10.49
CA HIS A 111 5.67 35.75 -10.55
C HIS A 111 6.03 36.00 -12.03
N GLY A 112 6.22 37.26 -12.44
CA GLY A 112 6.65 37.60 -13.80
C GLY A 112 5.80 36.97 -14.91
N ASN A 113 4.49 37.17 -14.85
CA ASN A 113 3.50 36.59 -15.77
C ASN A 113 3.29 35.06 -15.75
N LYS A 114 3.93 34.30 -14.85
CA LYS A 114 3.76 32.83 -14.75
C LYS A 114 3.30 32.41 -13.35
N LYS A 115 2.28 31.53 -13.28
CA LYS A 115 1.87 30.90 -12.02
C LYS A 115 2.96 29.93 -11.55
N VAL A 116 3.17 29.83 -10.24
CA VAL A 116 3.98 28.74 -9.68
C VAL A 116 3.13 27.48 -9.66
N VAL A 117 3.57 26.46 -10.41
CA VAL A 117 2.85 25.20 -10.59
C VAL A 117 3.72 24.05 -10.09
N ALA A 118 3.13 23.12 -9.35
CA ALA A 118 3.72 21.84 -9.02
C ALA A 118 3.22 20.77 -10.00
N THR A 119 4.16 19.99 -10.56
CA THR A 119 3.83 18.85 -11.41
C THR A 119 3.91 17.58 -10.59
N LEU A 120 2.76 16.95 -10.34
CA LEU A 120 2.61 15.83 -9.43
C LEU A 120 2.32 14.52 -10.18
N VAL A 121 2.91 13.43 -9.70
CA VAL A 121 2.62 12.06 -10.13
C VAL A 121 2.39 11.17 -8.90
N ASP A 122 1.98 9.94 -9.16
CA ASP A 122 1.66 8.93 -8.14
C ASP A 122 2.70 8.81 -7.02
N GLY A 123 2.20 8.67 -5.79
CA GLY A 123 3.01 8.50 -4.59
C GLY A 123 3.89 7.24 -4.61
N GLY A 124 3.48 6.20 -5.32
CA GLY A 124 4.22 4.96 -5.55
C GLY A 124 5.47 5.11 -6.43
N VAL A 125 5.68 6.29 -7.04
CA VAL A 125 6.96 6.67 -7.71
C VAL A 125 7.94 7.30 -6.70
N SER A 126 7.57 7.33 -5.42
CA SER A 126 8.45 7.65 -4.29
C SER A 126 8.71 6.39 -3.46
N PRO A 127 9.61 6.45 -2.46
CA PRO A 127 9.78 5.36 -1.49
C PRO A 127 8.52 5.01 -0.70
N ASN A 128 7.44 5.79 -0.80
CA ASN A 128 6.23 5.67 0.01
C ASN A 128 5.12 4.81 -0.63
N ASN A 129 5.45 3.92 -1.57
CA ASN A 129 4.45 2.99 -2.13
C ASN A 129 3.84 2.09 -1.04
N ASN A 130 4.65 1.68 -0.06
CA ASN A 130 4.18 1.26 1.26
C ASN A 130 4.47 2.39 2.24
N PRO A 131 3.48 3.23 2.60
CA PRO A 131 3.71 4.42 3.40
C PRO A 131 3.82 4.11 4.90
N ALA A 132 3.74 2.86 5.35
CA ALA A 132 3.69 2.51 6.78
C ALA A 132 4.82 3.15 7.62
N LEU A 133 6.06 3.07 7.13
CA LEU A 133 7.19 3.70 7.83
C LEU A 133 7.10 5.23 7.82
N GLN A 134 6.70 5.82 6.69
CA GLN A 134 6.50 7.26 6.60
C GLN A 134 5.34 7.73 7.48
N MET A 135 4.28 6.93 7.63
CA MET A 135 3.14 7.23 8.50
C MET A 135 3.52 7.18 9.98
N LEU A 136 4.42 6.27 10.38
CA LEU A 136 5.00 6.29 11.72
C LEU A 136 5.72 7.63 11.97
N THR A 137 6.60 8.05 11.05
CA THR A 137 7.26 9.36 11.14
C THR A 137 6.27 10.52 11.14
N THR A 138 5.25 10.47 10.28
CA THR A 138 4.24 11.53 10.17
C THR A 138 3.39 11.65 11.43
N ALA A 139 3.06 10.54 12.10
CA ALA A 139 2.31 10.57 13.34
C ALA A 139 3.12 11.11 14.53
N THR A 140 4.44 10.91 14.55
CA THR A 140 5.28 11.19 15.73
C THR A 140 6.13 12.46 15.61
N ASP A 141 6.53 12.85 14.40
CA ASP A 141 7.44 13.98 14.19
C ASP A 141 6.70 15.33 14.32
N PRO A 142 7.23 16.29 15.10
CA PRO A 142 6.59 17.60 15.31
C PRO A 142 6.41 18.41 14.04
N ALA A 143 7.17 18.13 12.97
CA ALA A 143 7.01 18.83 11.70
C ALA A 143 5.60 18.64 11.11
N PHE A 144 4.92 17.51 11.38
CA PHE A 144 3.57 17.19 10.91
C PHE A 144 2.46 17.54 11.90
N GLY A 145 2.81 17.99 13.10
CA GLY A 145 1.85 18.49 14.10
C GLY A 145 1.09 17.42 14.89
N PHE A 146 1.13 16.14 14.52
CA PHE A 146 0.40 15.08 15.24
C PHE A 146 1.03 14.74 16.59
N GLN A 147 2.35 14.53 16.62
CA GLN A 147 3.14 14.31 17.85
C GLN A 147 2.57 13.19 18.75
N TRP A 148 2.07 12.12 18.16
CA TRP A 148 1.57 10.96 18.91
C TRP A 148 2.71 10.26 19.64
N ASN A 149 2.44 9.80 20.86
CA ASN A 149 3.41 9.04 21.64
C ASN A 149 3.66 7.67 20.99
N THR A 150 4.93 7.27 20.91
CA THR A 150 5.31 5.91 20.52
C THR A 150 5.10 4.93 21.69
N GLY A 151 5.12 3.64 21.38
CA GLY A 151 5.03 2.53 22.32
C GLY A 151 4.00 1.48 21.91
N GLU A 152 4.23 0.23 22.28
CA GLU A 152 3.34 -0.93 22.00
C GLU A 152 1.88 -0.72 22.44
N GLU A 153 1.70 0.08 23.50
CA GLU A 153 0.39 0.37 24.09
C GLU A 153 -0.22 1.70 23.61
N ASN A 154 0.56 2.54 22.92
CA ASN A 154 0.16 3.89 22.53
C ASN A 154 -0.18 4.01 21.04
N LEU A 155 0.46 3.20 20.19
CA LEU A 155 0.35 3.34 18.74
C LEU A 155 0.08 2.00 18.06
N LEU A 156 -1.07 1.89 17.39
CA LEU A 156 -1.41 0.79 16.49
C LEU A 156 -1.30 1.24 15.04
N LEU A 157 -0.53 0.50 14.23
CA LEU A 157 -0.42 0.72 12.79
C LEU A 157 -0.80 -0.55 12.01
N TRP A 158 -1.86 -0.44 11.22
CA TRP A 158 -2.22 -1.43 10.22
C TRP A 158 -1.75 -1.01 8.83
N SER A 159 -0.98 -1.88 8.19
CA SER A 159 -0.52 -1.72 6.82
C SER A 159 -1.27 -2.70 5.93
N ILE A 160 -2.23 -2.20 5.16
CA ILE A 160 -3.07 -3.01 4.27
C ILE A 160 -2.55 -2.83 2.84
N GLY A 161 -2.08 -3.93 2.23
CA GLY A 161 -1.62 -3.96 0.86
C GLY A 161 -2.73 -4.32 -0.11
N THR A 162 -2.54 -3.96 -1.38
CA THR A 162 -3.45 -4.28 -2.49
C THR A 162 -2.99 -5.50 -3.29
N GLY A 163 -2.20 -6.37 -2.68
CA GLY A 163 -1.54 -7.50 -3.32
C GLY A 163 -0.04 -7.26 -3.52
N TYR A 164 0.72 -8.30 -3.21
CA TYR A 164 2.16 -8.36 -3.40
C TYR A 164 2.54 -9.26 -4.56
N VAL A 165 3.49 -8.79 -5.37
CA VAL A 165 4.16 -9.61 -6.37
C VAL A 165 5.65 -9.30 -6.37
N ARG A 166 6.47 -10.34 -6.40
CA ARG A 166 7.89 -10.20 -6.70
C ARG A 166 8.13 -10.44 -8.19
N LYS A 167 8.41 -9.38 -8.95
CA LYS A 167 8.76 -9.53 -10.37
C LYS A 167 10.14 -10.15 -10.50
N GLN A 168 10.18 -11.35 -11.04
CA GLN A 168 11.41 -12.11 -11.25
C GLN A 168 11.53 -12.50 -12.72
N PHE A 169 12.78 -12.63 -13.18
CA PHE A 169 13.10 -13.16 -14.49
C PHE A 169 13.95 -14.41 -14.35
N ARG A 170 13.53 -15.51 -14.96
CA ARG A 170 14.22 -16.81 -14.87
C ARG A 170 14.24 -17.53 -16.21
N LYS A 171 15.12 -18.52 -16.35
CA LYS A 171 14.99 -19.52 -17.42
C LYS A 171 13.76 -20.38 -17.11
N PRO A 172 12.90 -20.70 -18.09
CA PRO A 172 11.75 -21.57 -17.85
C PRO A 172 12.18 -22.92 -17.29
N ASP A 173 11.54 -23.35 -16.22
CA ASP A 173 11.69 -24.68 -15.63
C ASP A 173 10.34 -25.38 -15.68
N ARG A 174 10.25 -26.49 -16.42
CA ARG A 174 9.01 -27.26 -16.57
C ARG A 174 8.63 -28.04 -15.31
N LYS A 175 9.57 -28.22 -14.37
CA LYS A 175 9.37 -28.98 -13.13
C LYS A 175 8.87 -28.12 -11.96
N ARG A 176 8.85 -26.80 -12.11
CA ARG A 176 8.47 -25.87 -11.04
C ARG A 176 7.38 -24.92 -11.52
N ARG A 177 6.33 -24.76 -10.70
CA ARG A 177 5.37 -23.67 -10.88
C ARG A 177 6.05 -22.37 -10.44
N SER A 178 5.97 -21.33 -11.27
CA SER A 178 6.51 -20.02 -10.93
C SER A 178 5.79 -18.93 -11.71
N SER A 179 5.57 -17.81 -11.04
CA SER A 179 5.09 -16.58 -11.68
C SER A 179 6.20 -15.72 -12.31
N ALA A 180 7.45 -16.20 -12.31
CA ALA A 180 8.58 -15.53 -12.92
C ALA A 180 8.43 -15.42 -14.45
N LEU A 181 8.84 -14.28 -15.00
CA LEU A 181 8.85 -14.06 -16.44
C LEU A 181 10.07 -14.73 -17.08
N PRO A 182 9.97 -15.18 -18.35
CA PRO A 182 11.13 -15.67 -19.08
C PRO A 182 12.19 -14.59 -19.27
N MET A 183 13.47 -14.94 -19.16
CA MET A 183 14.59 -14.01 -19.39
C MET A 183 14.57 -13.33 -20.77
N SER A 184 13.95 -13.93 -21.78
CA SER A 184 13.78 -13.29 -23.10
C SER A 184 12.99 -11.97 -23.03
N LYS A 185 12.04 -11.84 -22.09
CA LYS A 185 11.23 -10.62 -21.91
C LYS A 185 12.03 -9.45 -21.31
N PHE A 186 13.17 -9.72 -20.68
CA PHE A 186 14.07 -8.72 -20.14
C PHE A 186 14.95 -8.04 -21.22
N ARG A 187 14.91 -8.50 -22.48
CA ARG A 187 15.79 -7.99 -23.53
C ARG A 187 15.40 -6.59 -24.03
N ALA A 188 14.12 -6.23 -24.00
CA ALA A 188 13.64 -4.92 -24.43
C ALA A 188 14.02 -3.83 -23.42
N TYR A 189 14.54 -2.68 -23.90
CA TYR A 189 15.01 -1.59 -23.04
C TYR A 189 13.92 -1.03 -22.11
N SER A 190 12.71 -0.81 -22.62
CA SER A 190 11.55 -0.38 -21.82
C SER A 190 11.19 -1.37 -20.72
N SER A 191 11.23 -2.67 -21.01
CA SER A 191 11.01 -3.72 -20.02
C SER A 191 12.10 -3.72 -18.94
N LYS A 192 13.35 -3.37 -19.27
CA LYS A 192 14.43 -3.25 -18.27
C LYS A 192 14.19 -2.09 -17.32
N VAL A 193 13.82 -0.92 -17.83
CA VAL A 193 13.56 0.27 -17.00
C VAL A 193 12.36 0.03 -16.08
N GLN A 194 11.26 -0.49 -16.61
CA GLN A 194 10.08 -0.84 -15.80
C GLN A 194 10.42 -1.92 -14.75
N ALA A 195 11.12 -2.98 -15.16
CA ALA A 195 11.56 -4.02 -14.22
C ALA A 195 12.49 -3.47 -13.13
N ALA A 196 13.37 -2.52 -13.45
CA ALA A 196 14.24 -1.88 -12.48
C ALA A 196 13.46 -0.99 -11.50
N LEU A 197 12.48 -0.20 -11.98
CA LEU A 197 11.63 0.62 -11.12
C LEU A 197 10.75 -0.24 -10.19
N GLU A 198 10.11 -1.28 -10.74
CA GLU A 198 9.30 -2.22 -9.96
C GLU A 198 10.18 -2.99 -8.95
N GLY A 199 11.39 -3.39 -9.35
CA GLY A 199 12.38 -4.01 -8.46
C GLY A 199 12.83 -3.08 -7.33
N TYR A 200 13.10 -1.82 -7.64
CA TYR A 200 13.47 -0.81 -6.64
C TYR A 200 12.34 -0.55 -5.64
N ASN A 201 11.10 -0.42 -6.12
CA ASN A 201 9.93 -0.29 -5.24
C ASN A 201 9.70 -1.53 -4.37
N HIS A 202 9.95 -2.72 -4.92
CA HIS A 202 9.93 -3.96 -4.16
C HIS A 202 10.98 -3.96 -3.05
N ASP A 203 12.22 -3.62 -3.36
CA ASP A 203 13.32 -3.60 -2.38
C ASP A 203 13.05 -2.61 -1.24
N ILE A 204 12.56 -1.40 -1.56
CA ILE A 204 12.14 -0.41 -0.56
C ILE A 204 11.00 -0.96 0.30
N SER A 205 9.98 -1.55 -0.32
CA SER A 205 8.83 -2.09 0.42
C SER A 205 9.26 -3.20 1.38
N GLN A 206 10.18 -4.07 0.96
CA GLN A 206 10.77 -5.11 1.82
C GLN A 206 11.58 -4.50 2.96
N GLN A 207 12.37 -3.47 2.69
CA GLN A 207 13.13 -2.75 3.72
C GLN A 207 12.19 -2.10 4.74
N HIS A 208 11.12 -1.44 4.29
CA HIS A 208 10.13 -0.84 5.18
C HIS A 208 9.44 -1.89 6.04
N ILE A 209 9.02 -3.03 5.47
CA ILE A 209 8.46 -4.14 6.25
C ILE A 209 9.49 -4.59 7.30
N THR A 210 10.73 -4.83 6.89
CA THR A 210 11.82 -5.27 7.79
C THR A 210 12.01 -4.31 8.97
N ILE A 211 12.03 -3.00 8.71
CA ILE A 211 12.19 -1.96 9.74
C ILE A 211 10.95 -1.92 10.65
N MET A 212 9.75 -1.92 10.07
CA MET A 212 8.51 -1.88 10.87
C MET A 212 8.38 -3.11 11.77
N GLN A 213 8.76 -4.30 11.29
CA GLN A 213 8.81 -5.51 12.11
C GLN A 213 9.94 -5.46 13.15
N ALA A 214 11.08 -4.83 12.87
CA ALA A 214 12.16 -4.66 13.84
C ALA A 214 11.86 -3.60 14.92
N LEU A 215 10.94 -2.67 14.65
CA LEU A 215 10.46 -1.66 15.60
C LEU A 215 9.25 -2.13 16.41
N SER A 216 8.70 -3.30 16.11
CA SER A 216 7.46 -3.82 16.70
C SER A 216 7.54 -5.31 16.96
N ARG A 217 6.46 -5.94 17.41
CA ARG A 217 6.35 -7.40 17.44
C ARG A 217 5.03 -7.85 16.79
N PRO A 218 4.96 -7.85 15.45
CA PRO A 218 3.75 -8.22 14.74
C PRO A 218 3.26 -9.58 15.20
N ARG A 219 1.94 -9.72 15.37
CA ARG A 219 1.33 -11.00 15.73
C ARG A 219 1.60 -12.05 14.65
N PHE A 220 1.48 -11.63 13.40
CA PHE A 220 1.71 -12.43 12.20
C PHE A 220 2.80 -11.76 11.35
N PRO A 221 4.08 -11.99 11.64
CA PRO A 221 5.15 -11.35 10.92
C PRO A 221 5.22 -11.87 9.47
N TRP A 222 5.40 -10.94 8.55
CA TRP A 222 5.50 -11.20 7.12
C TRP A 222 6.88 -11.76 6.78
N TYR A 223 6.92 -12.81 5.97
CA TYR A 223 8.20 -13.39 5.52
C TYR A 223 8.87 -12.46 4.50
N VAL A 224 9.99 -11.85 4.90
CA VAL A 224 10.75 -10.90 4.07
C VAL A 224 11.54 -11.64 2.98
N ASN A 225 12.51 -12.46 3.38
CA ASN A 225 13.36 -13.21 2.46
C ASN A 225 14.05 -14.40 3.17
N SER A 226 14.92 -15.13 2.47
CA SER A 226 15.62 -16.30 3.03
C SER A 226 16.66 -16.01 4.10
N GLU A 227 17.19 -14.78 4.16
CA GLU A 227 18.20 -14.36 5.13
C GLU A 227 17.53 -13.88 6.43
N ILE A 228 16.56 -12.98 6.30
CA ILE A 228 15.88 -12.30 7.41
C ILE A 228 14.65 -13.09 7.92
N ARG A 229 14.07 -13.95 7.07
CA ARG A 229 12.82 -14.68 7.33
C ARG A 229 11.71 -13.75 7.80
N SER A 230 11.00 -14.10 8.87
CA SER A 230 9.92 -13.31 9.46
C SER A 230 10.38 -12.43 10.63
N GLN A 231 11.67 -12.45 11.02
CA GLN A 231 12.19 -11.71 12.18
C GLN A 231 11.55 -12.06 13.54
N SER A 232 10.88 -13.21 13.66
CA SER A 232 10.18 -13.62 14.89
C SER A 232 11.11 -13.76 16.11
N GLU A 233 12.41 -13.99 15.87
CA GLU A 233 13.44 -14.15 16.91
C GLU A 233 14.49 -13.03 16.89
N SER A 234 14.36 -12.06 15.98
CA SER A 234 15.31 -10.97 15.85
C SER A 234 15.17 -9.99 17.03
N PRO A 235 16.28 -9.41 17.52
CA PRO A 235 16.20 -8.34 18.51
C PRO A 235 15.53 -7.09 17.92
N LEU A 236 14.82 -6.35 18.76
CA LEU A 236 14.20 -5.08 18.39
C LEU A 236 15.26 -4.01 18.15
N LEU A 237 15.08 -3.21 17.10
CA LEU A 237 15.99 -2.11 16.77
C LEU A 237 15.98 -1.02 17.86
N SER A 238 14.82 -0.80 18.50
CA SER A 238 14.60 0.21 19.54
C SER A 238 14.79 -0.31 20.97
N GLY A 239 15.15 -1.59 21.17
CA GLY A 239 15.22 -2.23 22.49
C GLY A 239 13.86 -2.62 23.08
N GLU A 240 12.85 -1.78 22.91
CA GLU A 240 11.44 -2.02 23.23
C GLU A 240 10.54 -1.72 22.03
N PRO A 241 9.31 -2.27 21.93
CA PRO A 241 8.47 -2.04 20.76
C PRO A 241 8.01 -0.58 20.70
N ALA A 242 8.35 0.10 19.61
CA ALA A 242 7.98 1.48 19.35
C ALA A 242 6.51 1.64 18.92
N LEU A 243 5.85 0.54 18.54
CA LEU A 243 4.44 0.48 18.16
C LEU A 243 3.93 -0.96 18.12
N CYS A 244 2.62 -1.11 18.08
CA CYS A 244 1.91 -2.31 17.66
C CYS A 244 1.71 -2.25 16.12
N TYR A 245 2.34 -3.13 15.36
CA TYR A 245 2.29 -3.11 13.89
C TYR A 245 1.81 -4.44 13.33
N GLN A 246 0.96 -4.39 12.30
CA GLN A 246 0.58 -5.57 11.53
C GLN A 246 0.38 -5.24 10.06
N ARG A 247 0.92 -6.09 9.19
CA ARG A 247 0.69 -6.02 7.75
C ARG A 247 -0.28 -7.11 7.31
N TYR A 248 -1.21 -6.74 6.43
CA TYR A 248 -2.07 -7.66 5.70
C TYR A 248 -1.88 -7.41 4.22
N ASP A 249 -1.35 -8.38 3.49
CA ASP A 249 -1.13 -8.26 2.05
C ASP A 249 -1.07 -9.65 1.41
N ALA A 250 -1.93 -9.88 0.42
CA ALA A 250 -2.01 -11.17 -0.26
C ALA A 250 -0.86 -11.33 -1.26
N ARG A 251 -0.19 -12.47 -1.28
CA ARG A 251 0.82 -12.79 -2.29
C ARG A 251 0.14 -13.27 -3.56
N LEU A 252 0.07 -12.38 -4.54
CA LEU A 252 -0.51 -12.64 -5.85
C LEU A 252 0.51 -13.34 -6.76
N GLU A 253 1.09 -14.44 -6.32
CA GLU A 253 2.04 -15.25 -7.07
C GLU A 253 1.64 -16.72 -7.11
N ILE A 254 2.32 -17.49 -7.97
CA ILE A 254 2.18 -18.94 -7.99
C ILE A 254 3.55 -19.53 -7.79
N ASP A 255 3.63 -20.46 -6.85
CA ASP A 255 4.80 -21.27 -6.55
C ASP A 255 4.33 -22.68 -6.15
N ASN A 256 5.27 -23.62 -6.06
CA ASN A 256 4.99 -24.96 -5.56
C ASN A 256 4.50 -24.88 -4.10
N ALA A 257 3.64 -25.82 -3.70
CA ALA A 257 2.97 -25.82 -2.40
C ALA A 257 3.92 -25.71 -1.19
N ASP A 258 5.10 -26.32 -1.26
CA ASP A 258 6.14 -26.28 -0.22
C ASP A 258 6.78 -24.90 -0.01
N MET A 259 6.63 -24.00 -0.98
CA MET A 259 7.19 -22.64 -0.95
C MET A 259 6.15 -21.57 -0.59
N ARG A 260 4.88 -21.94 -0.50
CA ARG A 260 3.78 -21.00 -0.26
C ARG A 260 3.77 -20.52 1.19
N ARG A 261 3.19 -19.34 1.37
CA ARG A 261 2.89 -18.74 2.67
C ARG A 261 1.37 -18.68 2.84
N PRO A 262 0.83 -18.63 4.07
CA PRO A 262 -0.63 -18.58 4.29
C PRO A 262 -1.36 -17.49 3.51
N GLU A 263 -0.71 -16.36 3.26
CA GLU A 263 -1.23 -15.25 2.47
C GLU A 263 -1.15 -15.47 0.94
N HIS A 264 -0.77 -16.66 0.47
CA HIS A 264 -0.64 -16.99 -0.96
C HIS A 264 -2.01 -17.12 -1.62
N ILE A 265 -2.17 -16.50 -2.80
CA ILE A 265 -3.47 -16.40 -3.48
C ILE A 265 -4.19 -17.75 -3.64
N GLU A 266 -3.50 -18.81 -4.06
CA GLU A 266 -4.11 -20.14 -4.25
C GLU A 266 -4.60 -20.79 -2.94
N GLU A 267 -3.99 -20.45 -1.80
CA GLU A 267 -4.45 -20.90 -0.48
C GLU A 267 -5.68 -20.09 -0.07
N LEU A 268 -5.66 -18.78 -0.29
CA LEU A 268 -6.78 -17.87 0.02
C LEU A 268 -8.02 -18.19 -0.81
N VAL A 269 -7.88 -18.47 -2.11
CA VAL A 269 -9.01 -18.81 -2.99
C VAL A 269 -9.38 -20.31 -2.97
N GLY A 270 -8.58 -21.14 -2.29
CA GLY A 270 -8.83 -22.58 -2.17
C GLY A 270 -8.72 -23.37 -3.49
N ARG A 271 -8.00 -22.86 -4.49
CA ARG A 271 -7.81 -23.54 -5.78
C ARG A 271 -6.50 -23.17 -6.45
N GLU A 272 -6.00 -24.09 -7.28
CA GLU A 272 -4.88 -23.77 -8.16
C GLU A 272 -5.31 -22.86 -9.32
N MET A 273 -4.39 -22.00 -9.74
CA MET A 273 -4.58 -20.96 -10.75
C MET A 273 -3.54 -21.08 -11.86
N LYS A 274 -3.93 -20.69 -13.07
CA LYS A 274 -2.99 -20.65 -14.20
C LYS A 274 -2.11 -19.40 -14.10
N ALA A 275 -0.86 -19.49 -14.55
CA ALA A 275 0.04 -18.32 -14.59
C ALA A 275 -0.54 -17.12 -15.35
N ALA A 276 -1.30 -17.39 -16.41
CA ALA A 276 -1.97 -16.35 -17.20
C ALA A 276 -3.13 -15.67 -16.45
N GLU A 277 -3.81 -16.39 -15.57
CA GLU A 277 -4.90 -15.86 -14.74
C GLU A 277 -4.32 -14.96 -13.64
N VAL A 278 -3.32 -15.44 -12.90
CA VAL A 278 -2.61 -14.66 -11.88
C VAL A 278 -1.95 -13.42 -12.47
N ALA A 279 -1.44 -13.50 -13.71
CA ALA A 279 -0.93 -12.33 -14.41
C ALA A 279 -1.98 -11.23 -14.59
N LYS A 280 -3.24 -11.59 -14.88
CA LYS A 280 -4.34 -10.63 -15.02
C LYS A 280 -4.76 -10.04 -13.68
N LEU A 281 -4.72 -10.82 -12.59
CA LEU A 281 -5.04 -10.34 -11.23
C LEU A 281 -4.08 -9.25 -10.73
N ARG A 282 -2.92 -9.09 -11.36
CA ARG A 282 -1.91 -8.06 -11.02
C ARG A 282 -2.07 -6.78 -11.84
N GLU A 283 -2.97 -6.75 -12.80
CA GLU A 283 -3.19 -5.56 -13.63
C GLU A 283 -3.89 -4.48 -12.81
N MET A 284 -3.51 -3.21 -13.02
CA MET A 284 -4.12 -2.09 -12.30
C MET A 284 -5.47 -1.67 -12.90
N ASP A 285 -5.71 -2.03 -14.17
CA ASP A 285 -6.86 -1.61 -14.98
C ASP A 285 -7.84 -2.76 -15.25
N ILE A 286 -7.97 -3.69 -14.29
CA ILE A 286 -8.92 -4.82 -14.37
C ILE A 286 -10.35 -4.27 -14.53
N SER A 287 -11.02 -4.69 -15.60
CA SER A 287 -12.42 -4.38 -15.88
C SER A 287 -13.32 -5.61 -15.90
N ASP A 288 -12.73 -6.80 -15.72
CA ASP A 288 -13.43 -8.08 -15.64
C ASP A 288 -14.02 -8.27 -14.22
N PRO A 289 -15.34 -8.31 -14.07
CA PRO A 289 -15.98 -8.45 -12.76
C PRO A 289 -15.61 -9.74 -12.03
N GLU A 290 -15.33 -10.85 -12.74
CA GLU A 290 -14.98 -12.13 -12.11
C GLU A 290 -13.57 -12.08 -11.48
N LEU A 291 -12.65 -11.37 -12.14
CA LEU A 291 -11.31 -11.13 -11.60
C LEU A 291 -11.37 -10.18 -10.39
N LEU A 292 -12.22 -9.15 -10.44
CA LEU A 292 -12.44 -8.25 -9.31
C LEU A 292 -13.07 -8.98 -8.11
N ASP A 293 -14.07 -9.83 -8.34
CA ASP A 293 -14.64 -10.67 -7.28
C ASP A 293 -13.58 -11.62 -6.71
N THR A 294 -12.74 -12.23 -7.55
CA THR A 294 -11.63 -13.07 -7.08
C THR A 294 -10.68 -12.32 -6.13
N LEU A 295 -10.30 -11.08 -6.46
CA LEU A 295 -9.46 -10.24 -5.58
C LEU A 295 -10.19 -9.86 -4.29
N TYR A 296 -11.47 -9.52 -4.39
CA TYR A 296 -12.30 -9.19 -3.23
C TYR A 296 -12.40 -10.38 -2.26
N ARG A 297 -12.71 -11.58 -2.77
CA ARG A 297 -12.77 -12.82 -2.00
C ARG A 297 -11.43 -13.22 -1.41
N ALA A 298 -10.32 -12.99 -2.12
CA ALA A 298 -8.99 -13.20 -1.58
C ALA A 298 -8.71 -12.27 -0.37
N GLY A 299 -9.19 -11.03 -0.41
CA GLY A 299 -9.11 -10.10 0.72
C GLY A 299 -9.94 -10.55 1.93
N GLU A 300 -11.20 -10.96 1.71
CA GLU A 300 -12.04 -11.55 2.77
C GLU A 300 -11.38 -12.80 3.37
N ALA A 301 -10.88 -13.69 2.53
CA ALA A 301 -10.19 -14.90 2.94
C ALA A 301 -8.91 -14.58 3.72
N LEU A 302 -8.14 -13.55 3.34
CA LEU A 302 -6.96 -13.12 4.07
C LEU A 302 -7.32 -12.65 5.49
N GLY A 303 -8.42 -11.93 5.65
CA GLY A 303 -8.91 -11.51 6.97
C GLY A 303 -9.31 -12.69 7.87
N ALA A 304 -9.78 -13.79 7.28
CA ALA A 304 -10.14 -15.02 7.98
C ALA A 304 -9.00 -16.06 8.07
N ALA A 305 -7.89 -15.84 7.36
CA ALA A 305 -6.83 -16.83 7.18
C ALA A 305 -6.10 -17.16 8.48
N GLN A 306 -5.65 -18.41 8.58
CA GLN A 306 -4.76 -18.86 9.65
C GLN A 306 -3.30 -18.54 9.28
N LEU A 307 -2.81 -17.38 9.73
CA LEU A 307 -1.45 -16.91 9.44
C LEU A 307 -0.45 -17.49 10.45
N ILE A 308 0.84 -17.54 10.06
CA ILE A 308 1.91 -18.01 10.93
C ILE A 308 2.14 -16.98 12.05
N HIS A 309 1.93 -17.42 13.28
CA HIS A 309 2.08 -16.62 14.48
C HIS A 309 3.56 -16.45 14.84
N ARG A 310 3.93 -15.30 15.41
CA ARG A 310 5.31 -14.98 15.85
C ARG A 310 5.90 -15.94 16.89
N ASP A 311 5.05 -16.71 17.57
CA ASP A 311 5.50 -17.70 18.55
C ASP A 311 5.97 -19.00 17.89
N THR A 312 5.90 -19.09 16.57
CA THR A 312 6.52 -20.18 15.80
C THR A 312 8.04 -20.20 16.03
N ARG A 313 8.54 -21.32 16.55
CA ARG A 313 9.97 -21.61 16.74
C ARG A 313 10.49 -22.65 15.74
N ASP A 314 9.59 -23.45 15.17
CA ASP A 314 9.89 -24.47 14.17
C ASP A 314 9.05 -24.23 12.91
N ASP A 315 9.71 -23.88 11.82
CA ASP A 315 9.07 -23.61 10.53
C ASP A 315 8.37 -24.86 9.95
N HIS A 316 8.72 -26.07 10.39
CA HIS A 316 8.04 -27.30 9.97
C HIS A 316 6.73 -27.54 10.72
N HIS A 317 6.56 -26.94 11.90
CA HIS A 317 5.36 -27.05 12.74
C HIS A 317 4.89 -25.66 13.18
N PRO A 318 4.40 -24.83 12.24
CA PRO A 318 4.05 -23.45 12.54
C PRO A 318 2.85 -23.35 13.46
N VAL A 319 2.93 -22.47 14.46
CA VAL A 319 1.75 -22.02 15.21
C VAL A 319 0.97 -21.08 14.30
N ARG A 320 -0.33 -21.35 14.12
CA ARG A 320 -1.20 -20.52 13.29
C ARG A 320 -2.32 -19.89 14.10
N GLY A 321 -2.80 -18.74 13.65
CA GLY A 321 -3.94 -18.04 14.25
C GLY A 321 -4.68 -17.20 13.21
N ALA A 322 -5.94 -16.87 13.49
CA ALA A 322 -6.75 -16.05 12.57
C ALA A 322 -6.16 -14.64 12.43
N ALA A 323 -6.06 -14.16 11.20
CA ALA A 323 -5.54 -12.83 10.86
C ALA A 323 -6.28 -11.70 11.60
N LEU A 324 -7.61 -11.81 11.70
CA LEU A 324 -8.48 -11.03 12.56
C LEU A 324 -9.16 -11.96 13.56
N ALA A 325 -9.14 -11.59 14.84
CA ALA A 325 -9.65 -12.43 15.92
C ALA A 325 -10.23 -11.55 17.03
N GLN A 326 -10.96 -12.14 17.98
CA GLN A 326 -11.58 -11.37 19.06
C GLN A 326 -10.56 -10.62 19.93
N ASP A 327 -9.34 -11.15 20.04
CA ASP A 327 -8.21 -10.57 20.76
C ASP A 327 -7.34 -9.64 19.90
N TRP A 328 -7.69 -9.42 18.62
CA TRP A 328 -6.90 -8.63 17.69
C TRP A 328 -7.74 -7.85 16.65
N PRO A 329 -7.62 -6.51 16.60
CA PRO A 329 -6.64 -5.68 17.31
C PRO A 329 -6.94 -5.63 18.82
N PRO A 330 -5.94 -5.31 19.66
CA PRO A 330 -6.17 -5.20 21.10
C PRO A 330 -7.24 -4.15 21.40
N ALA A 331 -8.27 -4.52 22.17
CA ALA A 331 -9.42 -3.65 22.49
C ALA A 331 -9.04 -2.32 23.17
N ARG A 332 -7.82 -2.20 23.72
CA ARG A 332 -7.28 -0.94 24.25
C ARG A 332 -7.19 0.19 23.20
N PHE A 333 -7.13 -0.17 21.92
CA PHE A 333 -7.10 0.80 20.82
C PHE A 333 -8.51 1.18 20.32
N ASP A 334 -9.55 0.51 20.79
CA ASP A 334 -10.91 0.86 20.44
C ASP A 334 -11.28 2.22 21.07
N PRO A 335 -11.92 3.13 20.32
CA PRO A 335 -12.38 4.37 20.91
C PRO A 335 -13.40 4.06 22.03
N PRO A 336 -13.48 4.88 23.10
CA PRO A 336 -14.39 4.62 24.22
C PRO A 336 -15.88 4.46 23.84
N THR A 337 -16.26 4.94 22.66
CA THR A 337 -17.62 4.88 22.11
C THR A 337 -17.85 3.68 21.16
N TRP A 338 -16.84 2.84 20.94
CA TRP A 338 -16.94 1.67 20.06
C TRP A 338 -17.80 0.60 20.70
N ARG A 339 -18.84 0.15 20.00
CA ARG A 339 -19.63 -1.01 20.42
C ARG A 339 -18.90 -2.25 19.94
N SER A 340 -18.38 -3.06 20.85
CA SER A 340 -17.82 -4.38 20.53
C SER A 340 -18.84 -5.16 19.70
N ALA A 341 -18.42 -5.77 18.60
CA ALA A 341 -19.28 -6.68 17.85
C ALA A 341 -19.75 -7.79 18.83
N PRO A 342 -21.04 -8.18 18.80
CA PRO A 342 -21.50 -9.29 19.62
C PRO A 342 -20.64 -10.51 19.31
N SER A 343 -20.19 -11.21 20.36
CA SER A 343 -19.45 -12.47 20.24
C SER A 343 -20.19 -13.38 19.26
N GLY A 344 -19.55 -13.67 18.11
CA GLY A 344 -20.02 -14.71 17.21
C GLY A 344 -20.11 -16.04 17.96
N PRO A 345 -20.92 -16.99 17.49
CA PRO A 345 -21.09 -18.27 18.18
C PRO A 345 -19.72 -18.92 18.39
N GLU A 346 -19.44 -19.25 19.64
CA GLU A 346 -18.25 -19.97 20.09
C GLU A 346 -18.06 -21.20 19.18
N ALA A 347 -16.91 -21.28 18.50
CA ALA A 347 -16.62 -22.43 17.66
C ALA A 347 -16.67 -23.67 18.54
N ALA A 348 -17.66 -24.55 18.31
CA ALA A 348 -17.84 -25.76 19.08
C ALA A 348 -16.52 -26.55 19.09
N ALA A 349 -16.06 -26.89 20.30
CA ALA A 349 -14.89 -27.73 20.49
C ALA A 349 -15.08 -29.04 19.69
N PRO A 350 -14.03 -29.55 19.02
CA PRO A 350 -14.13 -30.82 18.33
C PRO A 350 -14.45 -31.91 19.36
N GLU A 351 -15.60 -32.55 19.18
CA GLU A 351 -16.02 -33.72 19.95
C GLU A 351 -14.97 -34.82 19.73
N GLN A 352 -14.32 -35.25 20.81
CA GLN A 352 -13.42 -36.40 20.77
C GLN A 352 -14.26 -37.66 20.51
N ALA A 353 -14.01 -38.33 19.40
CA ALA A 353 -14.44 -39.70 19.13
C ALA A 353 -13.26 -40.50 18.56
#